data_AF-A0A1G3YA96-F1
#
_entry.id   AF-A0A1G3YA96-F1
#
_cell.length_a   1.000
_cell.length_b   1.000
_cell.length_c   1.000
_cell.angle_alpha   90.00
_cell.angle_beta   90.00
_cell.angle_gamma   90.00
#
_symmetry.space_group_name_H-M   'P 1'
#
loop_
_entity.id
_entity.type
_entity.pdbx_description
1 polymer ?
#
loop_
_entity_poly.entity_id
_entity_poly.type
_entity_poly.pdbx_seq_one_letter_code
_entity_poly.pdbx_strand_id
1 'polypeptide(L)'
;MIEIRKGQAPAPLTRAEFSARFRAAFFDPAFRVEDASIARLEEIAWQAYNEYRKSPLTQKAGPGYADPDYDLSSEWVATKQRIDAAQLRWADPASPSRVLLICGSARNDGSCPGEMSKTFRLLGIAREILEQADIQVDVLDLSLLISEYGRKIHPCKGCVSTAMPLCNWPCSCYPNHALGQTNDWMAEIYERWTAAHAVIIVCPVYWYQSPSALKLMIDRLVCADGGNPDPTATSGKNPGEAKALEMAGWDYPQHLAGRAYGLIVHGDVAGIEGSRRALSDWLDWMGFIDAGAQARLDRYIGYYEPYATSHDTLDQDGPVQEEARNVARAVAKA
;
A
#
# COMPACT_ATOMS: atom_id res chain seq x y z
N MET A 1 -17.23 9.75 30.01
CA MET A 1 -17.90 9.12 28.84
C MET A 1 -17.24 9.68 27.59
N ILE A 2 -16.79 8.81 26.68
CA ILE A 2 -16.12 9.24 25.44
C ILE A 2 -17.19 9.68 24.43
N GLU A 3 -17.13 10.94 24.00
CA GLU A 3 -18.07 11.48 23.01
C GLU A 3 -17.59 11.16 21.58
N ILE A 4 -18.48 10.61 20.74
CA ILE A 4 -18.21 10.32 19.33
C ILE A 4 -18.96 11.33 18.44
N ARG A 5 -18.19 12.12 17.67
CA ARG A 5 -18.75 13.11 16.73
C ARG A 5 -19.33 12.40 15.49
N LYS A 6 -20.52 12.81 15.06
CA LYS A 6 -21.26 12.28 13.90
C LYS A 6 -21.87 13.45 13.10
N GLY A 7 -22.27 13.20 11.85
CA GLY A 7 -23.05 14.16 11.03
C GLY A 7 -22.45 14.54 9.66
N GLN A 8 -21.27 14.02 9.30
CA GLN A 8 -20.63 14.33 8.01
C GLN A 8 -21.17 13.52 6.83
N ALA A 9 -21.55 12.26 7.06
CA ALA A 9 -22.00 11.38 5.98
C ALA A 9 -23.41 11.76 5.50
N PRO A 10 -23.64 11.86 4.18
CA PRO A 10 -24.97 12.07 3.63
C PRO A 10 -25.84 10.80 3.79
N ALA A 11 -27.11 10.91 3.44
CA ALA A 11 -28.01 9.75 3.36
C ALA A 11 -27.47 8.71 2.35
N PRO A 12 -27.78 7.40 2.53
CA PRO A 12 -27.50 6.38 1.54
C PRO A 12 -28.10 6.71 0.16
N LEU A 13 -27.51 6.16 -0.90
CA LEU A 13 -28.00 6.34 -2.26
C LEU A 13 -29.43 5.86 -2.39
N THR A 14 -30.22 6.57 -3.19
CA THR A 14 -31.50 6.06 -3.69
C THR A 14 -31.27 4.88 -4.65
N ARG A 15 -32.32 4.08 -4.85
CA ARG A 15 -32.29 2.94 -5.80
C ARG A 15 -31.85 3.35 -7.21
N ALA A 16 -32.29 4.51 -7.67
CA ALA A 16 -31.98 5.04 -8.99
C ALA A 16 -30.52 5.51 -9.12
N GLU A 17 -29.99 6.20 -8.10
CA GLU A 17 -28.58 6.61 -8.09
C GLU A 17 -27.62 5.42 -8.03
N PHE A 18 -27.96 4.41 -7.22
CA PHE A 18 -27.22 3.15 -7.19
C PHE A 18 -27.24 2.46 -8.57
N SER A 19 -28.41 2.38 -9.19
CA SER A 19 -28.60 1.78 -10.53
C SER A 19 -27.67 2.41 -11.56
N ALA A 20 -27.66 3.74 -11.62
CA ALA A 20 -26.82 4.49 -12.55
C ALA A 20 -25.32 4.19 -12.34
N ARG A 21 -24.85 4.12 -11.09
CA ARG A 21 -23.45 3.82 -10.78
C ARG A 21 -23.08 2.37 -11.08
N PHE A 22 -23.95 1.42 -10.74
CA PHE A 22 -23.71 0.00 -11.01
C PHE A 22 -23.63 -0.28 -12.50
N ARG A 23 -24.57 0.27 -13.29
CA ARG A 23 -24.65 0.04 -14.74
C ARG A 23 -23.55 0.71 -15.55
N ALA A 24 -22.84 1.69 -14.97
CA ALA A 24 -21.74 2.38 -15.65
C ALA A 24 -20.62 1.43 -16.11
N ALA A 25 -20.39 0.32 -15.40
CA ALA A 25 -19.41 -0.68 -15.77
C ALA A 25 -19.81 -1.52 -17.02
N PHE A 26 -21.09 -1.48 -17.41
CA PHE A 26 -21.69 -2.28 -18.48
C PHE A 26 -22.19 -1.41 -19.64
N PHE A 27 -21.55 -0.27 -19.88
CA PHE A 27 -21.99 0.71 -20.88
C PHE A 27 -21.85 0.20 -22.32
N ASP A 28 -20.85 -0.66 -22.59
CA ASP A 28 -20.58 -1.16 -23.94
C ASP A 28 -21.82 -1.81 -24.59
N PRO A 29 -22.13 -1.49 -25.86
CA PRO A 29 -23.27 -2.09 -26.58
C PRO A 29 -23.29 -3.63 -26.57
N ALA A 30 -22.15 -4.30 -26.45
CA ALA A 30 -22.06 -5.75 -26.31
C ALA A 30 -22.81 -6.29 -25.09
N PHE A 31 -22.99 -5.48 -24.03
CA PHE A 31 -23.74 -5.88 -22.84
C PHE A 31 -25.27 -5.82 -23.01
N ARG A 32 -25.79 -5.19 -24.08
CA ARG A 32 -27.24 -4.98 -24.24
C ARG A 32 -28.02 -6.29 -24.35
N VAL A 33 -27.40 -7.33 -24.92
CA VAL A 33 -28.01 -8.67 -24.98
C VAL A 33 -28.20 -9.29 -23.58
N GLU A 34 -27.48 -8.80 -22.58
CA GLU A 34 -27.52 -9.25 -21.18
C GLU A 34 -28.27 -8.29 -20.24
N ASP A 35 -29.08 -7.36 -20.76
CA ASP A 35 -29.75 -6.36 -19.92
C ASP A 35 -30.63 -6.97 -18.81
N ALA A 36 -31.29 -8.09 -19.10
CA ALA A 36 -32.07 -8.83 -18.12
C ALA A 36 -31.18 -9.46 -17.03
N SER A 37 -30.00 -9.95 -17.40
CA SER A 37 -29.02 -10.52 -16.46
C SER A 37 -28.41 -9.44 -15.58
N ILE A 38 -28.05 -8.30 -16.17
CA ILE A 38 -27.55 -7.12 -15.45
C ILE A 38 -28.59 -6.63 -14.44
N ALA A 39 -29.87 -6.58 -14.80
CA ALA A 39 -30.94 -6.19 -13.88
C ALA A 39 -31.04 -7.13 -12.66
N ARG A 40 -30.89 -8.44 -12.85
CA ARG A 40 -30.89 -9.41 -11.73
C ARG A 40 -29.68 -9.22 -10.82
N LEU A 41 -28.48 -9.06 -11.39
CA LEU A 41 -27.26 -8.84 -10.62
C LEU A 41 -27.27 -7.52 -9.86
N GLU A 42 -27.79 -6.46 -10.47
CA GLU A 42 -27.96 -5.15 -9.86
C GLU A 42 -28.86 -5.22 -8.63
N GLU A 43 -29.96 -5.98 -8.68
CA GLU A 43 -30.87 -6.13 -7.54
C GLU A 43 -30.18 -6.82 -6.35
N ILE A 44 -29.38 -7.85 -6.61
CA ILE A 44 -28.58 -8.53 -5.58
C ILE A 44 -27.54 -7.55 -4.98
N ALA A 45 -26.86 -6.78 -5.82
CA ALA A 45 -25.88 -5.79 -5.38
C ALA A 45 -26.54 -4.65 -4.57
N TRP A 46 -27.75 -4.24 -4.96
CA TRP A 46 -28.55 -3.25 -4.22
C TRP A 46 -28.90 -3.74 -2.81
N GLN A 47 -29.34 -4.99 -2.68
CA GLN A 47 -29.61 -5.60 -1.38
C GLN A 47 -28.34 -5.65 -0.51
N ALA A 48 -27.20 -6.05 -1.10
CA ALA A 48 -25.93 -6.07 -0.39
C ALA A 48 -25.48 -4.69 0.10
N TYR A 49 -25.69 -3.65 -0.70
CA TYR A 49 -25.45 -2.26 -0.33
C TYR A 49 -26.36 -1.82 0.82
N ASN A 50 -27.67 -2.06 0.71
CA ASN A 50 -28.67 -1.61 1.68
C ASN A 50 -28.52 -2.30 3.05
N GLU A 51 -28.20 -3.59 3.06
CA GLU A 51 -27.90 -4.36 4.28
C GLU A 51 -26.48 -4.14 4.80
N TYR A 52 -25.66 -3.37 4.09
CA TYR A 52 -24.25 -3.12 4.39
C TYR A 52 -23.44 -4.42 4.60
N ARG A 53 -23.59 -5.39 3.68
CA ARG A 53 -22.83 -6.66 3.70
C ARG A 53 -21.36 -6.44 3.33
N LYS A 54 -20.59 -5.81 4.22
CA LYS A 54 -19.17 -5.47 4.03
C LYS A 54 -18.31 -6.71 3.85
N SER A 55 -18.49 -7.70 4.72
CA SER A 55 -17.72 -8.94 4.79
C SER A 55 -18.72 -10.10 4.69
N PRO A 56 -19.03 -10.59 3.48
CA PRO A 56 -20.11 -11.55 3.26
C PRO A 56 -19.78 -12.94 3.81
N LEU A 57 -18.50 -13.25 4.02
CA LEU A 57 -18.03 -14.50 4.62
C LEU A 57 -17.28 -14.18 5.91
N THR A 58 -17.67 -14.87 6.98
CA THR A 58 -17.08 -14.72 8.31
C THR A 58 -16.79 -16.08 8.94
N GLN A 59 -15.92 -16.06 9.95
CA GLN A 59 -15.65 -17.19 10.82
C GLN A 59 -15.33 -16.68 12.23
N LYS A 60 -15.47 -17.56 13.23
CA LYS A 60 -15.11 -17.25 14.62
C LYS A 60 -13.63 -16.92 14.73
N ALA A 61 -13.30 -15.88 15.50
CA ALA A 61 -11.94 -15.42 15.71
C ALA A 61 -11.05 -16.53 16.30
N GLY A 62 -11.59 -17.28 17.26
CA GLY A 62 -10.93 -18.40 17.91
C GLY A 62 -9.99 -17.99 19.05
N PRO A 63 -9.30 -18.96 19.67
CA PRO A 63 -8.44 -18.72 20.83
C PRO A 63 -7.31 -17.72 20.54
N GLY A 64 -7.00 -16.86 21.51
CA GLY A 64 -5.94 -15.85 21.42
C GLY A 64 -6.42 -14.45 21.03
N TYR A 65 -7.65 -14.32 20.55
CA TYR A 65 -8.35 -13.04 20.40
C TYR A 65 -9.07 -12.65 21.70
N ALA A 66 -9.26 -11.36 21.94
CA ALA A 66 -9.95 -10.82 23.10
C ALA A 66 -11.42 -11.31 23.19
N ASP A 67 -12.09 -11.46 22.05
CA ASP A 67 -13.38 -12.15 21.92
C ASP A 67 -13.26 -13.29 20.90
N PRO A 68 -13.05 -14.54 21.36
CA PRO A 68 -12.95 -15.72 20.50
C PRO A 68 -14.20 -16.02 19.67
N ASP A 69 -15.38 -15.58 20.14
CA ASP A 69 -16.67 -15.87 19.50
C ASP A 69 -17.08 -14.77 18.50
N TYR A 70 -16.29 -13.72 18.35
CA TYR A 70 -16.52 -12.66 17.37
C TYR A 70 -16.41 -13.18 15.93
N ASP A 71 -17.33 -12.77 15.06
CA ASP A 71 -17.32 -13.11 13.64
C ASP A 71 -16.37 -12.19 12.85
N LEU A 72 -15.17 -12.68 12.55
CA LEU A 72 -14.18 -11.99 11.73
C LEU A 72 -14.36 -12.31 10.24
N SER A 73 -14.01 -11.34 9.38
CA SER A 73 -13.94 -11.57 7.93
C SER A 73 -12.93 -12.69 7.62
N SER A 74 -13.36 -13.72 6.90
CA SER A 74 -12.48 -14.84 6.52
C SER A 74 -11.32 -14.35 5.63
N GLU A 75 -11.53 -13.33 4.81
CA GLU A 75 -10.48 -12.72 3.97
C GLU A 75 -9.43 -11.98 4.82
N TRP A 76 -9.87 -11.33 5.90
CA TRP A 76 -8.96 -10.66 6.84
C TRP A 76 -8.13 -11.70 7.60
N VAL A 77 -8.75 -12.78 8.09
CA VAL A 77 -8.03 -13.85 8.80
C VAL A 77 -7.00 -14.51 7.88
N ALA A 78 -7.37 -14.83 6.63
CA ALA A 78 -6.43 -15.39 5.67
C ALA A 78 -5.23 -14.46 5.41
N THR A 79 -5.46 -13.15 5.36
CA THR A 79 -4.37 -12.16 5.21
C THR A 79 -3.49 -12.08 6.45
N LYS A 80 -4.08 -12.06 7.65
CA LYS A 80 -3.36 -12.08 8.92
C LYS A 80 -2.46 -13.31 9.03
N GLN A 81 -2.95 -14.49 8.67
CA GLN A 81 -2.17 -15.73 8.67
C GLN A 81 -0.95 -15.67 7.74
N ARG A 82 -1.09 -15.10 6.53
CA ARG A 82 0.05 -14.93 5.62
C ARG A 82 1.09 -13.96 6.16
N ILE A 83 0.65 -12.86 6.77
CA ILE A 83 1.52 -11.89 7.45
C ILE A 83 2.26 -12.55 8.62
N ASP A 84 1.56 -13.31 9.46
CA ASP A 84 2.21 -14.00 10.59
C ASP A 84 3.25 -15.02 10.11
N ALA A 85 2.94 -15.77 9.05
CA ALA A 85 3.90 -16.67 8.44
C ALA A 85 5.10 -15.92 7.83
N ALA A 86 4.88 -14.75 7.24
CA ALA A 86 5.96 -13.89 6.73
C ALA A 86 6.83 -13.33 7.87
N GLN A 87 6.22 -12.92 8.97
CA GLN A 87 6.91 -12.42 10.16
C GLN A 87 7.78 -13.49 10.80
N LEU A 88 7.28 -14.74 10.89
CA LEU A 88 8.06 -15.88 11.37
C LEU A 88 9.28 -16.16 10.48
N ARG A 89 9.13 -16.09 9.16
CA ARG A 89 10.25 -16.26 8.23
C ARG A 89 11.27 -15.13 8.35
N TRP A 90 10.81 -13.88 8.43
CA TRP A 90 11.68 -12.72 8.62
C TRP A 90 12.46 -12.78 9.95
N ALA A 91 11.85 -13.33 11.00
CA ALA A 91 12.50 -13.46 12.31
C ALA A 91 13.54 -14.60 12.37
N ASP A 92 13.58 -15.49 11.38
CA ASP A 92 14.53 -16.61 11.33
C ASP A 92 15.89 -16.15 10.77
N PRO A 93 16.97 -16.13 11.56
CA PRO A 93 18.30 -15.71 11.10
C PRO A 93 18.91 -16.65 10.05
N ALA A 94 18.37 -17.86 9.89
CA ALA A 94 18.79 -18.79 8.83
C ALA A 94 18.09 -18.52 7.49
N SER A 95 17.06 -17.68 7.48
CA SER A 95 16.38 -17.30 6.25
C SER A 95 17.26 -16.38 5.38
N PRO A 96 17.22 -16.51 4.04
CA PRO A 96 17.96 -15.60 3.18
C PRO A 96 17.50 -14.15 3.34
N SER A 97 18.45 -13.22 3.35
CA SER A 97 18.17 -11.78 3.31
C SER A 97 17.28 -11.45 2.11
N ARG A 98 16.32 -10.55 2.32
CA ARG A 98 15.30 -10.20 1.34
C ARG A 98 15.11 -8.69 1.28
N VAL A 99 15.14 -8.14 0.07
CA VAL A 99 14.86 -6.73 -0.19
C VAL A 99 13.62 -6.58 -1.06
N LEU A 100 12.68 -5.76 -0.60
CA LEU A 100 11.54 -5.32 -1.39
C LEU A 100 11.92 -4.05 -2.18
N LEU A 101 12.05 -4.17 -3.49
CA LEU A 101 12.26 -3.05 -4.41
C LEU A 101 10.92 -2.51 -4.89
N ILE A 102 10.65 -1.24 -4.65
CA ILE A 102 9.36 -0.62 -4.96
C ILE A 102 9.53 0.37 -6.11
N CYS A 103 8.91 0.08 -7.26
CA CYS A 103 8.77 1.04 -8.35
C CYS A 103 7.61 1.98 -8.01
N GLY A 104 7.92 3.20 -7.58
CA GLY A 104 6.95 4.23 -7.26
C GLY A 104 6.39 4.97 -8.49
N SER A 105 6.73 4.57 -9.70
CA SER A 105 6.17 5.19 -10.91
C SER A 105 4.76 4.71 -11.18
N ALA A 106 3.88 5.61 -11.60
CA ALA A 106 2.53 5.25 -12.03
C ALA A 106 2.47 4.82 -13.51
N ARG A 107 3.58 4.90 -14.26
CA ARG A 107 3.62 4.65 -15.71
C ARG A 107 4.51 3.46 -16.07
N ASN A 108 4.10 2.74 -17.10
CA ASN A 108 4.87 1.72 -17.82
C ASN A 108 4.46 1.72 -19.31
N ASP A 109 5.01 0.78 -20.07
CA ASP A 109 4.74 0.56 -21.50
C ASP A 109 3.51 -0.31 -21.79
N GLY A 110 2.87 -0.88 -20.77
CA GLY A 110 1.61 -1.63 -20.88
C GLY A 110 0.34 -0.76 -20.90
N SER A 111 0.45 0.54 -20.60
CA SER A 111 -0.64 1.51 -20.68
C SER A 111 -0.13 2.87 -21.16
N CYS A 112 -0.99 3.90 -21.24
CA CYS A 112 -0.52 5.27 -21.44
C CYS A 112 0.56 5.62 -20.40
N PRO A 113 1.72 6.17 -20.79
CA PRO A 113 2.06 6.73 -22.11
C PRO A 113 2.79 5.78 -23.10
N GLY A 114 2.87 4.48 -22.83
CA GLY A 114 3.42 3.49 -23.78
C GLY A 114 4.95 3.40 -23.77
N GLU A 115 5.58 3.80 -22.67
CA GLU A 115 7.04 3.77 -22.51
C GLU A 115 7.40 3.48 -21.05
N MET A 116 8.42 2.64 -20.87
CA MET A 116 8.97 2.26 -19.57
C MET A 116 9.41 3.49 -18.77
N SER A 117 9.28 3.45 -17.44
CA SER A 117 9.71 4.58 -16.60
C SER A 117 11.22 4.58 -16.31
N LYS A 118 11.84 5.77 -16.23
CA LYS A 118 13.20 5.94 -15.67
C LYS A 118 13.35 5.29 -14.29
N THR A 119 12.29 5.35 -13.48
CA THR A 119 12.19 4.69 -12.18
C THR A 119 12.41 3.18 -12.26
N PHE A 120 11.74 2.49 -13.18
CA PHE A 120 11.90 1.06 -13.35
C PHE A 120 13.33 0.71 -13.80
N ARG A 121 13.93 1.54 -14.65
CA ARG A 121 15.33 1.38 -15.10
C ARG A 121 16.33 1.52 -13.95
N LEU A 122 16.18 2.54 -13.12
CA LEU A 122 16.99 2.74 -11.91
C LEU A 122 16.80 1.60 -10.90
N LEU A 123 15.56 1.09 -10.75
CA LEU A 123 15.26 -0.07 -9.94
C LEU A 123 15.98 -1.32 -10.46
N GLY A 124 16.03 -1.52 -11.78
CA GLY A 124 16.78 -2.60 -12.42
C GLY A 124 18.27 -2.58 -12.06
N ILE A 125 18.89 -1.40 -12.04
CA ILE A 125 20.28 -1.22 -11.63
C ILE A 125 20.49 -1.63 -10.16
N ALA A 126 19.57 -1.22 -9.27
CA ALA A 126 19.63 -1.61 -7.86
C ALA A 126 19.43 -3.13 -7.67
N ARG A 127 18.51 -3.73 -8.43
CA ARG A 127 18.25 -5.17 -8.41
C ARG A 127 19.49 -5.98 -8.75
N GLU A 128 20.20 -5.63 -9.82
CA GLU A 128 21.41 -6.36 -10.25
C GLU A 128 22.45 -6.43 -9.14
N ILE A 129 22.63 -5.34 -8.38
CA ILE A 129 23.58 -5.29 -7.26
C ILE A 129 23.15 -6.19 -6.09
N LEU A 130 21.86 -6.21 -5.77
CA LEU A 130 21.33 -7.06 -4.70
C LEU A 130 21.43 -8.54 -5.06
N GLU A 131 21.08 -8.90 -6.30
CA GLU A 131 21.19 -10.27 -6.80
C GLU A 131 22.66 -10.75 -6.83
N GLN A 132 23.61 -9.88 -7.21
CA GLN A 132 25.04 -10.17 -7.14
C GLN A 132 25.55 -10.37 -5.70
N ALA A 133 24.85 -9.82 -4.71
CA ALA A 133 25.13 -9.99 -3.29
C ALA A 133 24.39 -11.19 -2.66
N ASP A 134 23.76 -12.05 -3.48
CA ASP A 134 22.96 -13.22 -3.05
C ASP A 134 21.77 -12.86 -2.14
N ILE A 135 21.22 -11.65 -2.32
CA ILE A 135 20.03 -11.18 -1.63
C ILE A 135 18.80 -11.50 -2.47
N GLN A 136 17.76 -12.06 -1.86
CA GLN A 136 16.48 -12.27 -2.52
C GLN A 136 15.81 -10.94 -2.82
N VAL A 137 15.54 -10.69 -4.10
CA VAL A 137 14.84 -9.47 -4.52
C VAL A 137 13.37 -9.75 -4.81
N ASP A 138 12.51 -8.94 -4.20
CA ASP A 138 11.08 -8.90 -4.50
C ASP A 138 10.73 -7.55 -5.14
N VAL A 139 10.21 -7.54 -6.38
CA VAL A 139 9.91 -6.30 -7.11
C VAL A 139 8.42 -5.95 -7.05
N LEU A 140 8.07 -4.88 -6.35
CA LEU A 140 6.72 -4.32 -6.27
C LEU A 140 6.58 -3.16 -7.25
N ASP A 141 5.99 -3.43 -8.41
CA ASP A 141 5.73 -2.41 -9.42
C ASP A 141 4.34 -1.78 -9.25
N LEU A 142 4.29 -0.55 -8.74
CA LEU A 142 3.02 0.15 -8.50
C LEU A 142 2.38 0.70 -9.78
N SER A 143 3.07 0.66 -10.93
CA SER A 143 2.48 1.03 -12.22
C SER A 143 1.37 0.07 -12.65
N LEU A 144 1.36 -1.16 -12.11
CA LEU A 144 0.30 -2.14 -12.34
C LEU A 144 -1.07 -1.70 -11.83
N LEU A 145 -1.14 -0.73 -10.91
CA LEU A 145 -2.41 -0.11 -10.52
C LEU A 145 -3.11 0.63 -11.68
N ILE A 146 -2.36 0.99 -12.72
CA ILE A 146 -2.85 1.72 -13.89
C ILE A 146 -2.96 0.80 -15.10
N SER A 147 -1.98 -0.09 -15.30
CA SER A 147 -1.93 -0.93 -16.50
C SER A 147 -2.70 -2.26 -16.38
N GLU A 148 -2.98 -2.75 -15.18
CA GLU A 148 -3.67 -4.02 -14.98
C GLU A 148 -5.17 -3.82 -14.69
N TYR A 149 -6.00 -4.59 -15.40
CA TYR A 149 -7.45 -4.53 -15.20
C TYR A 149 -7.83 -4.91 -13.77
N GLY A 150 -8.50 -3.98 -13.09
CA GLY A 150 -9.16 -4.25 -11.81
C GLY A 150 -8.27 -4.23 -10.58
N ARG A 151 -6.94 -4.15 -10.70
CA ARG A 151 -6.01 -4.02 -9.56
C ARG A 151 -6.11 -2.63 -8.95
N LYS A 152 -6.37 -2.53 -7.64
CA LYS A 152 -6.58 -1.24 -6.96
C LYS A 152 -5.90 -1.20 -5.60
N ILE A 153 -5.48 -0.01 -5.17
CA ILE A 153 -5.31 0.30 -3.75
C ILE A 153 -6.36 1.33 -3.40
N HIS A 154 -7.31 0.97 -2.54
CA HIS A 154 -8.30 1.94 -2.09
C HIS A 154 -7.66 2.90 -1.07
N PRO A 155 -8.05 4.19 -1.04
CA PRO A 155 -7.46 5.17 -0.11
C PRO A 155 -7.58 4.77 1.35
N CYS A 156 -6.63 5.19 2.19
CA CYS A 156 -6.77 5.02 3.64
C CYS A 156 -7.97 5.81 4.17
N LYS A 157 -8.74 5.21 5.09
CA LYS A 157 -9.88 5.88 5.75
C LYS A 157 -9.46 6.71 6.98
N GLY A 158 -8.18 6.72 7.33
CA GLY A 158 -7.67 7.49 8.46
C GLY A 158 -8.21 7.05 9.83
N CYS A 159 -8.45 5.75 10.03
CA CYS A 159 -8.99 5.24 11.31
C CYS A 159 -8.14 5.65 12.52
N VAL A 160 -6.82 5.73 12.33
CA VAL A 160 -5.86 6.21 13.33
C VAL A 160 -6.19 7.61 13.86
N SER A 161 -6.76 8.49 13.04
CA SER A 161 -7.15 9.85 13.44
C SER A 161 -8.37 9.88 14.37
N THR A 162 -9.03 8.73 14.59
CA THR A 162 -10.04 8.56 15.64
C THR A 162 -9.44 8.01 16.93
N ALA A 163 -8.64 6.94 16.79
CA ALA A 163 -7.81 6.33 17.82
C ALA A 163 -6.85 5.33 17.14
N MET A 164 -5.61 5.19 17.60
CA MET A 164 -4.67 4.23 17.02
C MET A 164 -5.22 2.79 16.94
N PRO A 165 -5.79 2.19 18.01
CA PRO A 165 -6.32 0.83 17.95
C PRO A 165 -7.60 0.67 17.11
N LEU A 166 -8.20 1.76 16.61
CA LEU A 166 -9.26 1.66 15.61
C LEU A 166 -8.68 1.27 14.24
N CYS A 167 -7.41 1.61 13.96
CA CYS A 167 -6.69 1.10 12.82
C CYS A 167 -6.31 -0.36 13.11
N ASN A 168 -6.59 -1.32 12.23
CA ASN A 168 -6.22 -2.72 12.49
C ASN A 168 -5.01 -3.12 11.65
N TRP A 169 -4.21 -4.05 12.15
CA TRP A 169 -3.08 -4.67 11.44
C TRP A 169 -3.36 -6.16 11.15
N PRO A 170 -3.50 -6.58 9.88
CA PRO A 170 -3.60 -5.75 8.68
C PRO A 170 -4.90 -4.94 8.65
N CYS A 171 -4.98 -3.96 7.75
CA CYS A 171 -6.14 -3.09 7.65
C CYS A 171 -7.43 -3.87 7.31
N SER A 172 -8.42 -3.80 8.19
CA SER A 172 -9.73 -4.45 8.01
C SER A 172 -10.76 -3.57 7.30
N CYS A 173 -10.38 -2.39 6.78
CA CYS A 173 -11.31 -1.50 6.06
C CYS A 173 -11.74 -2.06 4.70
N TYR A 174 -10.95 -2.99 4.16
CA TYR A 174 -11.05 -3.56 2.82
C TYR A 174 -10.85 -5.09 2.87
N PRO A 175 -11.42 -5.84 1.91
CA PRO A 175 -12.42 -5.36 0.95
C PRO A 175 -13.71 -4.93 1.66
N ASN A 176 -14.45 -4.02 1.02
CA ASN A 176 -15.81 -3.67 1.43
C ASN A 176 -16.75 -3.97 0.26
N HIS A 177 -17.33 -5.17 0.31
CA HIS A 177 -18.18 -5.71 -0.76
C HIS A 177 -19.47 -4.90 -0.94
N ALA A 178 -20.05 -4.38 0.15
CA ALA A 178 -21.22 -3.51 0.10
C ALA A 178 -20.99 -2.22 -0.69
N LEU A 179 -19.75 -1.71 -0.73
CA LEU A 179 -19.38 -0.48 -1.44
C LEU A 179 -18.66 -0.74 -2.77
N GLY A 180 -18.57 -1.99 -3.22
CA GLY A 180 -17.78 -2.35 -4.41
C GLY A 180 -16.28 -2.07 -4.28
N GLN A 181 -15.77 -1.98 -3.05
CA GLN A 181 -14.36 -1.76 -2.75
C GLN A 181 -13.63 -3.11 -2.66
N THR A 182 -13.66 -3.84 -3.77
CA THR A 182 -13.00 -5.15 -3.96
C THR A 182 -11.68 -4.97 -4.71
N ASN A 183 -10.97 -6.08 -4.96
CA ASN A 183 -9.68 -6.13 -5.66
C ASN A 183 -8.60 -5.21 -5.05
N ASP A 184 -8.61 -5.09 -3.73
CA ASP A 184 -7.64 -4.29 -2.98
C ASP A 184 -6.30 -5.04 -2.88
N TRP A 185 -5.25 -4.50 -3.50
CA TRP A 185 -3.94 -5.14 -3.59
C TRP A 185 -3.14 -5.08 -2.29
N MET A 186 -3.57 -4.28 -1.30
CA MET A 186 -2.83 -4.11 -0.06
C MET A 186 -2.67 -5.41 0.74
N ALA A 187 -3.60 -6.36 0.62
CA ALA A 187 -3.50 -7.64 1.32
C ALA A 187 -2.24 -8.44 0.96
N GLU A 188 -1.81 -8.37 -0.31
CA GLU A 188 -0.54 -8.95 -0.75
C GLU A 188 0.65 -8.06 -0.37
N ILE A 189 0.50 -6.74 -0.48
CA ILE A 189 1.57 -5.79 -0.18
C ILE A 189 1.98 -5.86 1.30
N TYR A 190 1.04 -5.98 2.25
CA TYR A 190 1.38 -6.11 3.66
C TYR A 190 2.26 -7.34 3.93
N GLU A 191 1.97 -8.47 3.29
CA GLU A 191 2.78 -9.68 3.41
C GLU A 191 4.20 -9.46 2.87
N ARG A 192 4.32 -8.79 1.72
CA ARG A 192 5.62 -8.51 1.09
C ARG A 192 6.48 -7.56 1.92
N TRP A 193 5.87 -6.52 2.48
CA TRP A 193 6.55 -5.63 3.45
C TRP A 193 6.97 -6.37 4.71
N THR A 194 6.13 -7.26 5.23
CA THR A 194 6.44 -8.07 6.41
C THR A 194 7.60 -9.05 6.14
N ALA A 195 7.64 -9.66 4.96
CA ALA A 195 8.69 -10.61 4.60
C ALA A 195 10.06 -9.94 4.33
N ALA A 196 10.10 -8.64 4.08
CA ALA A 196 11.32 -7.94 3.69
C ALA A 196 12.20 -7.62 4.90
N HIS A 197 13.51 -7.87 4.78
CA HIS A 197 14.52 -7.43 5.74
C HIS A 197 14.92 -5.97 5.50
N ALA A 198 14.82 -5.51 4.25
CA ALA A 198 14.96 -4.11 3.90
C ALA A 198 14.07 -3.71 2.71
N VAL A 199 13.85 -2.41 2.54
CA VAL A 199 13.07 -1.85 1.43
C VAL A 199 13.88 -0.82 0.65
N ILE A 200 13.77 -0.79 -0.67
CA ILE A 200 14.28 0.33 -1.47
C ILE A 200 13.12 0.91 -2.26
N ILE A 201 12.84 2.19 -2.03
CA ILE A 201 11.81 2.92 -2.78
C ILE A 201 12.50 3.72 -3.87
N VAL A 202 12.17 3.42 -5.12
CA VAL A 202 12.61 4.18 -6.28
C VAL A 202 11.40 4.95 -6.79
N CYS A 203 11.43 6.28 -6.81
CA CYS A 203 10.27 7.05 -7.25
C CYS A 203 10.64 8.36 -7.98
N PRO A 204 9.82 8.76 -8.97
CA PRO A 204 9.85 10.12 -9.47
C PRO A 204 9.19 11.08 -8.46
N VAL A 205 9.33 12.39 -8.67
CA VAL A 205 8.56 13.42 -7.97
C VAL A 205 7.43 13.95 -8.84
N TYR A 206 6.22 13.98 -8.31
CA TYR A 206 5.07 14.64 -8.95
C TYR A 206 4.65 15.84 -8.10
N TRP A 207 4.82 17.05 -8.64
CA TRP A 207 4.44 18.30 -7.96
C TRP A 207 4.91 18.38 -6.50
N TYR A 208 6.21 18.17 -6.26
CA TYR A 208 6.82 18.20 -4.91
C TYR A 208 6.30 17.11 -3.95
N GLN A 209 5.67 16.06 -4.45
CA GLN A 209 5.06 15.00 -3.65
C GLN A 209 5.36 13.60 -4.20
N SER A 210 5.12 12.59 -3.36
CA SER A 210 5.10 11.19 -3.80
C SER A 210 4.02 10.97 -4.87
N PRO A 211 4.30 10.18 -5.92
CA PRO A 211 3.29 9.81 -6.92
C PRO A 211 2.04 9.20 -6.29
N SER A 212 0.86 9.45 -6.85
CA SER A 212 -0.42 9.01 -6.27
C SER A 212 -0.48 7.50 -5.98
N ALA A 213 0.06 6.67 -6.88
CA ALA A 213 0.15 5.22 -6.70
C ALA A 213 1.00 4.84 -5.48
N LEU A 214 2.17 5.47 -5.34
CA LEU A 214 3.04 5.32 -4.18
C LEU A 214 2.35 5.82 -2.90
N LYS A 215 1.74 7.00 -2.95
CA LYS A 215 1.07 7.63 -1.82
C LYS A 215 -0.10 6.80 -1.29
N LEU A 216 -0.86 6.14 -2.16
CA LEU A 216 -1.93 5.22 -1.77
C LEU A 216 -1.40 4.06 -0.92
N MET A 217 -0.25 3.48 -1.29
CA MET A 217 0.40 2.44 -0.50
C MET A 217 0.92 2.99 0.84
N ILE A 218 1.63 4.12 0.82
CA ILE A 218 2.16 4.81 2.02
C ILE A 218 1.03 5.03 3.03
N ASP A 219 -0.08 5.63 2.60
CA ASP A 219 -1.20 5.96 3.48
C ASP A 219 -1.87 4.73 4.09
N ARG A 220 -1.83 3.61 3.38
CA ARG A 220 -2.38 2.34 3.84
C ARG A 220 -1.45 1.60 4.78
N LEU A 221 -0.15 1.91 4.80
CA LEU A 221 0.82 1.35 5.75
C LEU A 221 0.77 1.98 7.14
N VAL A 222 -0.04 3.03 7.36
CA VAL A 222 -0.23 3.61 8.71
C VAL A 222 -0.74 2.59 9.73
N CYS A 223 -1.39 1.50 9.30
CA CYS A 223 -1.77 0.41 10.19
C CYS A 223 -0.57 -0.38 10.72
N ALA A 224 0.56 -0.37 10.02
CA ALA A 224 1.79 -1.01 10.46
C ALA A 224 2.49 -0.22 11.59
N ASP A 225 2.28 1.09 11.66
CA ASP A 225 2.90 1.96 12.69
C ASP A 225 2.42 1.61 14.10
N GLY A 226 1.10 1.43 14.29
CA GLY A 226 0.59 1.07 15.61
C GLY A 226 -0.77 0.41 15.60
N GLY A 227 -1.25 -0.09 14.46
CA GLY A 227 -2.59 -0.64 14.35
C GLY A 227 -2.82 -1.85 15.25
N ASN A 228 -4.04 -2.03 15.72
CA ASN A 228 -4.47 -3.13 16.55
C ASN A 228 -4.49 -4.47 15.77
N PRO A 229 -3.68 -5.47 16.15
CA PRO A 229 -3.63 -6.77 15.48
C PRO A 229 -4.83 -7.67 15.83
N ASP A 230 -5.65 -7.28 16.82
CA ASP A 230 -6.83 -7.97 17.29
C ASP A 230 -8.09 -7.08 17.12
N PRO A 231 -8.79 -7.18 15.99
CA PRO A 231 -10.02 -6.41 15.76
C PRO A 231 -11.12 -6.67 16.80
N THR A 232 -11.09 -7.79 17.51
CA THR A 232 -12.11 -8.18 18.48
C THR A 232 -12.00 -7.38 19.78
N ALA A 233 -10.80 -6.90 20.13
CA ALA A 233 -10.56 -6.03 21.29
C ALA A 233 -11.30 -4.67 21.22
N THR A 234 -11.80 -4.30 20.04
CA THR A 234 -12.60 -3.09 19.81
C THR A 234 -13.92 -3.41 19.10
N SER A 235 -14.42 -4.65 19.24
CA SER A 235 -15.66 -5.13 18.60
C SER A 235 -15.74 -4.76 17.12
N GLY A 236 -14.64 -4.98 16.40
CA GLY A 236 -14.42 -4.50 15.04
C GLY A 236 -13.98 -3.03 15.01
N LYS A 237 -14.75 -2.18 14.33
CA LYS A 237 -14.43 -0.75 14.14
C LYS A 237 -15.26 0.14 15.07
N ASN A 238 -15.34 -0.18 16.37
CA ASN A 238 -16.05 0.66 17.34
C ASN A 238 -15.16 1.84 17.82
N PRO A 239 -15.51 3.11 17.51
CA PRO A 239 -14.72 4.27 17.93
C PRO A 239 -14.63 4.47 19.44
N GLY A 240 -15.67 4.10 20.19
CA GLY A 240 -15.73 4.29 21.63
C GLY A 240 -14.79 3.34 22.36
N GLU A 241 -14.82 2.06 21.99
CA GLU A 241 -13.94 1.04 22.55
C GLU A 241 -12.48 1.28 22.15
N ALA A 242 -12.21 1.64 20.89
CA ALA A 242 -10.86 1.97 20.46
C ALA A 242 -10.28 3.16 21.23
N LYS A 243 -11.04 4.24 21.43
CA LYS A 243 -10.57 5.37 22.25
C LYS A 243 -10.37 4.97 23.72
N ALA A 244 -11.23 4.11 24.27
CA ALA A 244 -11.05 3.62 25.64
C ALA A 244 -9.77 2.79 25.77
N LEU A 245 -9.51 1.91 24.79
CA LEU A 245 -8.29 1.10 24.72
C LEU A 245 -7.04 1.96 24.57
N GLU A 246 -7.07 3.01 23.74
CA GLU A 246 -5.94 3.94 23.60
C GLU A 246 -5.64 4.68 24.90
N MET A 247 -6.67 5.21 25.56
CA MET A 247 -6.55 5.91 26.84
C MET A 247 -6.09 4.99 27.99
N ALA A 248 -6.21 3.68 27.84
CA ALA A 248 -5.68 2.70 28.78
C ALA A 248 -4.16 2.47 28.64
N GLY A 249 -3.51 3.12 27.66
CA GLY A 249 -2.07 3.06 27.44
C GLY A 249 -1.68 2.15 26.28
N TRP A 250 -2.21 2.42 25.08
CA TRP A 250 -1.78 1.72 23.86
C TRP A 250 -0.27 1.88 23.62
N ASP A 251 0.38 0.81 23.21
CA ASP A 251 1.83 0.66 23.20
C ASP A 251 2.51 1.04 21.88
N TYR A 252 1.73 1.25 20.81
CA TYR A 252 2.22 1.67 19.48
C TYR A 252 3.32 0.72 18.94
N PRO A 253 2.96 -0.52 18.57
CA PRO A 253 3.90 -1.63 18.42
C PRO A 253 4.91 -1.54 17.26
N GLN A 254 4.72 -0.66 16.27
CA GLN A 254 5.54 -0.57 15.06
C GLN A 254 5.84 -1.93 14.43
N HIS A 255 4.80 -2.57 13.89
CA HIS A 255 4.82 -3.96 13.41
C HIS A 255 5.92 -4.27 12.38
N LEU A 256 6.46 -3.25 11.72
CA LEU A 256 7.51 -3.39 10.71
C LEU A 256 8.89 -2.86 11.16
N ALA A 257 9.07 -2.48 12.41
CA ALA A 257 10.33 -1.97 12.94
C ALA A 257 11.51 -2.95 12.75
N GLY A 258 12.72 -2.40 12.70
CA GLY A 258 13.97 -3.16 12.58
C GLY A 258 14.37 -3.55 11.15
N ARG A 259 13.67 -3.03 10.14
CA ARG A 259 14.01 -3.24 8.71
C ARG A 259 14.86 -2.08 8.21
N ALA A 260 15.85 -2.34 7.35
CA ALA A 260 16.63 -1.25 6.74
C ALA A 260 15.90 -0.59 5.57
N TYR A 261 16.29 0.63 5.18
CA TYR A 261 15.76 1.26 3.98
C TYR A 261 16.78 1.99 3.11
N GLY A 262 16.45 2.09 1.82
CA GLY A 262 17.08 2.97 0.85
C GLY A 262 16.04 3.73 0.01
N LEU A 263 16.44 4.88 -0.53
CA LEU A 263 15.63 5.78 -1.33
C LEU A 263 16.41 6.21 -2.58
N ILE A 264 15.74 6.12 -3.73
CA ILE A 264 16.19 6.71 -5.00
C ILE A 264 15.08 7.61 -5.50
N VAL A 265 15.20 8.90 -5.23
CA VAL A 265 14.26 9.91 -5.68
C VAL A 265 14.83 10.62 -6.90
N HIS A 266 14.08 10.69 -7.98
CA HIS A 266 14.50 11.44 -9.16
C HIS A 266 13.43 12.43 -9.63
N GLY A 267 13.86 13.44 -10.36
CA GLY A 267 12.99 14.43 -10.96
C GLY A 267 13.71 15.16 -12.09
N ASP A 268 13.02 16.08 -12.75
CA ASP A 268 13.58 16.77 -13.90
C ASP A 268 14.03 18.21 -13.56
N VAL A 269 13.40 18.88 -12.58
CA VAL A 269 13.69 20.29 -12.27
C VAL A 269 13.63 20.65 -10.78
N ALA A 270 12.65 20.15 -10.01
CA ALA A 270 12.47 20.54 -8.62
C ALA A 270 11.78 19.46 -7.76
N GLY A 271 11.98 19.55 -6.44
CA GLY A 271 11.18 18.84 -5.43
C GLY A 271 11.73 17.49 -4.97
N ILE A 272 12.90 17.10 -5.45
CA ILE A 272 13.55 15.82 -5.10
C ILE A 272 13.99 15.78 -3.64
N GLU A 273 14.53 16.88 -3.12
CA GLU A 273 15.09 16.95 -1.77
C GLU A 273 13.99 16.87 -0.71
N GLY A 274 12.89 17.61 -0.94
CA GLY A 274 11.72 17.60 -0.06
C GLY A 274 11.02 16.23 -0.06
N SER A 275 10.90 15.61 -1.24
CA SER A 275 10.27 14.29 -1.36
C SER A 275 11.11 13.20 -0.69
N ARG A 276 12.44 13.20 -0.90
CA ARG A 276 13.35 12.26 -0.23
C ARG A 276 13.32 12.43 1.29
N ARG A 277 13.32 13.68 1.78
CA ARG A 277 13.23 13.94 3.22
C ARG A 277 11.93 13.40 3.81
N ALA A 278 10.79 13.70 3.19
CA ALA A 278 9.49 13.22 3.66
C ALA A 278 9.40 11.68 3.70
N LEU A 279 9.98 10.99 2.70
CA LEU A 279 10.05 9.53 2.70
C LEU A 279 10.98 8.98 3.79
N SER A 280 12.11 9.65 4.04
CA SER A 280 13.05 9.27 5.12
C SER A 280 12.37 9.42 6.48
N ASP A 281 11.76 10.59 6.74
CA ASP A 281 11.08 10.89 8.00
C ASP A 281 9.94 9.90 8.29
N TRP A 282 9.21 9.46 7.25
CA TRP A 282 8.17 8.44 7.38
C TRP A 282 8.74 7.07 7.77
N LEU A 283 9.83 6.63 7.13
CA LEU A 283 10.43 5.32 7.42
C LEU A 283 11.11 5.30 8.79
N ASP A 284 11.82 6.38 9.14
CA ASP A 284 12.39 6.57 10.48
C ASP A 284 11.29 6.54 11.55
N TRP A 285 10.16 7.20 11.31
CA TRP A 285 9.01 7.17 12.21
C TRP A 285 8.46 5.76 12.42
N MET A 286 8.40 4.92 11.38
CA MET A 286 7.94 3.52 11.49
C MET A 286 9.00 2.56 12.08
N GLY A 287 10.13 3.07 12.58
CA GLY A 287 11.18 2.25 13.20
C GLY A 287 12.08 1.51 12.20
N PHE A 288 12.14 1.97 10.95
CA PHE A 288 13.12 1.45 9.99
C PHE A 288 14.51 2.04 10.28
N ILE A 289 15.54 1.28 9.90
CA ILE A 289 16.94 1.62 10.10
C ILE A 289 17.48 2.30 8.84
N ASP A 290 18.00 3.52 8.99
CA ASP A 290 18.69 4.24 7.92
C ASP A 290 19.98 3.48 7.52
N ALA A 291 20.05 3.00 6.27
CA ALA A 291 21.23 2.33 5.73
C ALA A 291 22.39 3.31 5.40
N GLY A 292 22.27 4.57 5.82
CA GLY A 292 23.30 5.59 5.77
C GLY A 292 23.09 6.61 4.66
N ALA A 293 23.93 7.64 4.64
CA ALA A 293 23.81 8.75 3.69
C ALA A 293 23.84 8.29 2.22
N GLN A 294 24.60 7.24 1.89
CA GLN A 294 24.68 6.68 0.54
C GLN A 294 23.40 5.94 0.12
N ALA A 295 22.54 5.55 1.06
CA ALA A 295 21.28 4.90 0.79
C ALA A 295 20.13 5.89 0.49
N ARG A 296 20.35 7.21 0.61
CA ARG A 296 19.32 8.23 0.46
C ARG A 296 19.68 9.19 -0.69
N LEU A 297 19.37 8.76 -1.91
CA LEU A 297 19.69 9.46 -3.14
C LEU A 297 18.52 10.36 -3.59
N ASP A 298 18.84 11.60 -3.97
CA ASP A 298 17.98 12.50 -4.74
C ASP A 298 18.76 13.07 -5.92
N ARG A 299 18.30 12.90 -7.17
CA ARG A 299 18.99 13.47 -8.35
C ARG A 299 18.04 14.03 -9.40
N TYR A 300 18.46 15.10 -10.06
CA TYR A 300 17.85 15.52 -11.31
C TYR A 300 18.41 14.71 -12.46
N ILE A 301 17.55 14.31 -13.41
CA ILE A 301 17.96 13.65 -14.65
C ILE A 301 17.57 14.57 -15.80
N GLY A 302 18.57 15.14 -16.48
CA GLY A 302 18.35 16.14 -17.53
C GLY A 302 17.82 17.45 -17.00
N TYR A 303 18.52 18.06 -16.04
CA TYR A 303 18.11 19.31 -15.42
C TYR A 303 17.91 20.44 -16.46
N TYR A 304 16.67 20.92 -16.59
CA TYR A 304 16.25 21.87 -17.64
C TYR A 304 16.44 21.39 -19.10
N GLU A 305 16.70 20.11 -19.32
CA GLU A 305 16.78 19.51 -20.66
C GLU A 305 15.39 19.13 -21.20
N PRO A 306 15.26 18.89 -22.52
CA PRO A 306 14.02 18.39 -23.10
C PRO A 306 13.61 17.02 -22.52
N TYR A 307 12.36 16.89 -22.06
CA TYR A 307 11.81 15.64 -21.55
C TYR A 307 11.86 14.48 -22.56
N ALA A 308 11.78 14.80 -23.85
CA ALA A 308 11.78 13.83 -24.95
C ALA A 308 13.10 13.05 -25.06
N THR A 309 14.22 13.61 -24.60
CA THR A 309 15.54 12.94 -24.61
C THR A 309 15.91 12.38 -23.25
N SER A 310 15.02 12.43 -22.26
CA SER A 310 15.38 12.13 -20.87
C SER A 310 15.80 10.68 -20.61
N HIS A 311 15.42 9.75 -21.49
CA HIS A 311 15.92 8.38 -21.46
C HIS A 311 17.36 8.29 -21.94
N ASP A 312 17.71 8.95 -23.06
CA ASP A 312 19.08 9.04 -23.55
C ASP A 312 19.99 9.78 -22.56
N THR A 313 19.47 10.82 -21.91
CA THR A 313 20.18 11.53 -20.83
C THR A 313 20.52 10.57 -19.69
N LEU A 314 19.58 9.74 -19.22
CA LEU A 314 19.85 8.74 -18.19
C LEU A 314 20.89 7.71 -18.64
N ASP A 315 20.89 7.32 -19.91
CA ASP A 315 21.83 6.33 -20.46
C ASP A 315 23.27 6.81 -20.39
N GLN A 316 23.46 8.10 -20.66
CA GLN A 316 24.77 8.75 -20.65
C GLN A 316 25.22 9.17 -19.25
N ASP A 317 24.29 9.28 -18.29
CA ASP A 317 24.57 9.68 -16.91
C ASP A 317 25.11 8.52 -16.05
N GLY A 318 26.33 8.10 -16.39
CA GLY A 318 27.09 7.09 -15.63
C GLY A 318 27.19 7.38 -14.13
N PRO A 319 27.44 8.63 -13.68
CA PRO A 319 27.43 8.99 -12.28
C PRO A 319 26.11 8.69 -11.55
N VAL A 320 24.95 9.10 -12.08
CA VAL A 320 23.64 8.81 -11.45
C VAL A 320 23.38 7.31 -11.38
N GLN A 321 23.73 6.57 -12.43
CA GLN A 321 23.62 5.10 -12.43
C GLN A 321 24.49 4.47 -11.34
N GLU A 322 25.72 4.97 -11.12
CA GLU A 322 26.61 4.47 -10.08
C GLU A 322 26.11 4.81 -8.67
N GLU A 323 25.50 5.98 -8.48
CA GLU A 323 24.86 6.34 -7.22
C GLU A 323 23.65 5.44 -6.91
N ALA A 324 22.87 5.05 -7.92
CA ALA A 324 21.81 4.07 -7.75
C ALA A 324 22.36 2.69 -7.32
N ARG A 325 23.51 2.26 -7.86
CA ARG A 325 24.22 1.06 -7.38
C ARG A 325 24.69 1.22 -5.94
N ASN A 326 25.20 2.39 -5.57
CA ASN A 326 25.65 2.67 -4.20
C ASN A 326 24.52 2.57 -3.17
N VAL A 327 23.30 3.00 -3.52
CA VAL A 327 22.13 2.81 -2.64
C VAL A 327 21.91 1.33 -2.36
N ALA A 328 21.92 0.49 -3.40
CA ALA A 328 21.77 -0.96 -3.24
C ALA A 328 22.91 -1.58 -2.42
N ARG A 329 24.16 -1.17 -2.64
CA ARG A 329 25.32 -1.64 -1.86
C ARG A 329 25.25 -1.21 -0.39
N ALA A 330 24.71 -0.03 -0.10
CA ALA A 330 24.53 0.44 1.27
C ALA A 330 23.46 -0.40 1.99
N VAL A 331 22.31 -0.62 1.35
CA VAL A 331 21.23 -1.46 1.90
C VAL A 331 21.65 -2.91 2.06
N ALA A 332 22.44 -3.47 1.13
CA ALA A 332 22.95 -4.84 1.24
C ALA A 332 23.90 -5.07 2.44
N LYS A 333 24.51 -3.99 2.98
CA LYS A 333 25.46 -4.05 4.09
C LYS A 333 24.84 -3.76 5.47
N ALA A 334 23.65 -3.17 5.49
CA ALA A 334 22.94 -2.77 6.71
C ALA A 334 22.36 -3.98 7.44
#